data_AF-A0A2M8NQH2-F1
#
_entry.id   AF-A0A2M8NQH2-F1
#
_cell.length_a   1.000
_cell.length_b   1.000
_cell.length_c   1.000
_cell.angle_alpha   90.00
_cell.angle_beta   90.00
_cell.angle_gamma   90.00
#
_symmetry.space_group_name_H-M   'P 1'
#
loop_
_entity.id
_entity.type
_entity.pdbx_description
1 polymer ?
#
loop_
_entity_poly.entity_id
_entity_poly.type
_entity_poly.pdbx_seq_one_letter_code
_entity_poly.pdbx_strand_id
1 'polypeptide(L)'
;VYVELPSVGDSFKKGDSFGSVESVKAASDLYTSVSGTVIEVNSELEDSPELINSDPYGKGWIIKLKLDGAPDLSDLMDADAYIAYCENR
;
A
#
# COMPACT_ATOMS: atom_id res chain seq x y z
N VAL A 1 7.27 -1.84 -14.72
CA VAL A 1 6.27 -1.66 -13.65
C VAL A 1 6.14 -0.17 -13.46
N TYR A 2 4.96 0.34 -13.18
CA TYR A 2 4.70 1.73 -12.86
C TYR A 2 3.91 1.78 -11.55
N VAL A 3 4.18 2.78 -10.72
CA VAL A 3 3.49 2.98 -9.45
C VAL A 3 2.94 4.40 -9.45
N GLU A 4 1.63 4.53 -9.37
CA GLU A 4 0.95 5.80 -9.15
C GLU A 4 0.92 6.08 -7.65
N LEU A 5 1.51 7.20 -7.26
CA LEU A 5 1.61 7.63 -5.87
C LEU A 5 0.67 8.81 -5.60
N PRO A 6 0.06 8.88 -4.40
CA PRO A 6 -0.70 10.05 -3.98
C PRO A 6 0.24 11.21 -3.62
N SER A 7 -0.32 12.35 -3.21
CA SER A 7 0.46 13.46 -2.68
C SER A 7 0.58 13.40 -1.15
N VAL A 8 1.70 13.89 -0.62
CA VAL A 8 1.82 14.14 0.83
C VAL A 8 0.79 15.18 1.26
N GLY A 9 0.03 14.88 2.31
CA GLY A 9 -1.10 15.68 2.78
C GLY A 9 -2.47 15.18 2.32
N ASP A 10 -2.53 14.27 1.34
CA ASP A 10 -3.79 13.63 0.95
C ASP A 10 -4.34 12.79 2.10
N SER A 11 -5.67 12.78 2.25
CA SER A 11 -6.35 12.03 3.30
C SER A 11 -7.33 11.03 2.70
N PHE A 12 -7.28 9.81 3.20
CA PHE A 12 -8.05 8.68 2.71
C PHE A 12 -8.83 8.04 3.85
N LYS A 13 -10.02 7.52 3.55
CA LYS A 13 -10.81 6.68 4.46
C LYS A 13 -10.50 5.21 4.21
N LYS A 14 -10.73 4.36 5.22
CA LYS A 14 -10.72 2.90 5.05
C LYS A 14 -11.52 2.48 3.81
N GLY A 15 -10.87 1.74 2.91
CA GLY A 15 -11.44 1.25 1.66
C GLY A 15 -11.27 2.19 0.46
N ASP A 16 -10.75 3.41 0.65
CA ASP A 16 -10.46 4.30 -0.47
C ASP A 16 -9.20 3.82 -1.22
N SER A 17 -9.22 3.97 -2.54
CA SER A 17 -8.02 3.81 -3.37
C SER A 17 -7.14 5.05 -3.23
N PHE A 18 -5.83 4.85 -3.09
CA PHE A 18 -4.84 5.92 -3.00
C PHE A 18 -3.85 5.96 -4.17
N GLY A 19 -3.92 4.98 -5.08
CA GLY A 19 -3.02 4.86 -6.22
C GLY A 19 -3.18 3.52 -6.93
N SER A 20 -2.24 3.19 -7.80
CA SER A 20 -2.27 1.96 -8.61
C SER A 20 -0.87 1.44 -8.88
N VAL A 21 -0.75 0.12 -9.09
CA VAL A 21 0.48 -0.54 -9.57
C VAL A 21 0.18 -1.18 -10.91
N GLU A 22 0.96 -0.81 -11.92
CA GLU A 22 0.80 -1.32 -13.26
C GLU A 22 2.01 -2.13 -13.71
N SER A 23 1.73 -3.25 -14.35
CA SER A 23 2.71 -4.09 -15.03
C SER A 23 2.39 -4.14 -16.52
N VAL A 24 3.24 -4.82 -17.29
CA VAL A 24 2.94 -5.07 -18.72
C VAL A 24 1.73 -5.99 -18.94
N LYS A 25 1.17 -6.59 -17.89
CA LYS A 25 0.07 -7.56 -17.97
C LYS A 25 -1.24 -7.08 -17.34
N ALA A 26 -1.16 -6.23 -16.31
CA ALA A 26 -2.29 -5.87 -15.48
C ALA A 26 -2.01 -4.59 -14.69
N ALA A 27 -3.08 -3.89 -14.35
CA ALA A 27 -3.12 -2.81 -13.37
C ALA A 27 -3.91 -3.28 -12.15
N SER A 28 -3.47 -2.90 -10.95
CA SER A 28 -4.17 -3.13 -9.70
C SER A 28 -4.21 -1.84 -8.90
N ASP A 29 -5.40 -1.47 -8.44
CA ASP A 29 -5.57 -0.36 -7.50
C ASP A 29 -4.98 -0.72 -6.14
N LEU A 30 -4.53 0.29 -5.41
CA LEU A 30 -4.02 0.22 -4.05
C LEU A 30 -5.01 0.86 -3.10
N TYR A 31 -5.49 0.08 -2.12
CA TYR A 31 -6.50 0.52 -1.16
C TYR A 31 -5.91 0.67 0.23
N THR A 32 -6.34 1.68 0.97
CA THR A 32 -6.00 1.78 2.39
C THR A 32 -6.95 0.94 3.25
N SER A 33 -6.40 0.20 4.21
CA SER A 33 -7.22 -0.57 5.17
C SER A 33 -7.58 0.25 6.42
N VAL A 34 -7.09 1.47 6.53
CA VAL A 34 -7.27 2.39 7.67
C VAL A 34 -7.40 3.83 7.20
N SER A 35 -8.16 4.65 7.93
CA SER A 35 -8.27 6.08 7.62
C SER A 35 -7.04 6.85 8.12
N GLY A 36 -6.61 7.84 7.36
CA GLY A 36 -5.50 8.71 7.76
C GLY A 36 -5.00 9.64 6.66
N THR A 37 -3.91 10.34 6.96
CA THR A 37 -3.26 11.31 6.07
C THR A 37 -1.87 10.83 5.66
N VAL A 38 -1.54 10.96 4.37
CA VAL A 38 -0.22 10.62 3.83
C VAL A 38 0.82 11.61 4.36
N ILE A 39 1.83 11.10 5.05
CA ILE A 39 2.93 11.91 5.59
C ILE A 39 4.23 11.75 4.80
N GLU A 40 4.35 10.66 4.02
CA GLU A 40 5.51 10.37 3.19
C GLU A 40 5.09 9.45 2.05
N VAL A 41 5.68 9.66 0.87
CA VAL A 41 5.55 8.78 -0.30
C VAL A 41 6.95 8.35 -0.73
N ASN A 42 7.07 7.14 -1.26
CA ASN A 42 8.35 6.64 -1.71
C ASN A 42 8.64 7.10 -3.14
N SER A 43 9.23 8.30 -3.29
CA SER A 43 9.60 8.84 -4.59
C SER A 43 10.65 7.99 -5.33
N GLU A 44 11.37 7.08 -4.64
CA GLU A 44 12.30 6.15 -5.30
C GLU A 44 11.56 5.20 -6.27
N LEU A 45 10.27 4.94 -6.06
CA LEU A 45 9.46 4.11 -6.96
C LEU A 45 9.15 4.76 -8.31
N GLU A 46 9.33 6.08 -8.46
CA GLU A 46 9.20 6.75 -9.75
C GLU A 46 10.34 6.36 -10.70
N ASP A 47 11.57 6.31 -10.17
CA ASP A 47 12.79 5.98 -10.91
C ASP A 47 13.10 4.47 -10.89
N SER A 48 12.71 3.77 -9.83
CA SER A 48 13.03 2.34 -9.58
C SER A 48 11.79 1.55 -9.12
N PRO A 49 10.71 1.48 -9.94
CA PRO A 49 9.47 0.81 -9.58
C PRO A 49 9.61 -0.70 -9.36
N GLU A 50 10.67 -1.33 -9.85
CA GLU A 50 10.98 -2.74 -9.64
C GLU A 50 11.34 -3.10 -8.18
N LEU A 51 11.61 -2.11 -7.33
CA LEU A 51 11.81 -2.31 -5.89
C LEU A 51 10.59 -2.94 -5.23
N ILE A 52 9.38 -2.67 -5.74
CA ILE A 52 8.14 -3.30 -5.26
C ILE A 52 8.15 -4.83 -5.41
N ASN A 53 8.93 -5.35 -6.36
CA ASN A 53 9.06 -6.80 -6.58
C ASN A 53 10.23 -7.40 -5.82
N SER A 54 11.36 -6.70 -5.76
CA SER A 54 12.61 -7.25 -5.22
C SER A 54 12.74 -7.08 -3.70
N ASP A 55 12.14 -6.04 -3.13
CA ASP A 55 12.19 -5.75 -1.69
C ASP A 55 10.88 -5.08 -1.20
N PRO A 56 9.71 -5.77 -1.29
CA PRO A 56 8.39 -5.17 -1.07
C PRO A 56 8.15 -4.61 0.33
N TYR A 57 8.86 -5.13 1.34
CA TYR A 57 8.74 -4.70 2.74
C TYR A 57 9.89 -3.80 3.21
N GLY A 58 10.99 -3.74 2.45
CA GLY A 58 12.12 -2.86 2.71
C GLY A 58 12.03 -1.60 1.85
N LYS A 59 12.85 -1.51 0.81
CA LYS A 59 12.92 -0.34 -0.09
C LYS A 59 11.66 -0.13 -0.95
N GLY A 60 10.85 -1.16 -1.13
CA GLY A 60 9.63 -1.13 -1.95
C GLY A 60 8.37 -0.62 -1.23
N TRP A 61 8.49 -0.05 -0.02
CA TRP A 61 7.34 0.58 0.66
C TRP A 61 6.72 1.68 -0.21
N ILE A 62 5.40 1.91 -0.10
CA ILE A 62 4.69 2.82 -1.04
C ILE A 62 4.38 4.17 -0.38
N ILE A 63 3.66 4.16 0.74
CA ILE A 63 3.29 5.35 1.52
C ILE A 63 3.49 5.12 3.01
N LYS A 64 3.66 6.21 3.76
CA LYS A 64 3.47 6.22 5.22
C LYS A 64 2.25 7.06 5.54
N LEU A 65 1.37 6.49 6.37
CA LEU A 65 0.13 7.11 6.77
C LEU A 65 0.17 7.48 8.25
N LYS A 66 -0.20 8.71 8.58
CA LYS A 66 -0.58 9.08 9.94
C LYS A 66 -2.04 8.70 10.16
N LEU A 67 -2.27 7.79 11.09
CA LEU A 67 -3.60 7.24 11.35
C LEU A 67 -4.48 8.24 12.09
N ASP A 68 -5.76 8.28 11.73
CA ASP A 68 -6.75 9.09 12.43
C ASP A 68 -7.12 8.42 13.77
N GLY A 69 -6.56 8.94 14.87
CA GLY A 69 -6.88 8.47 16.22
C GLY A 69 -6.45 7.02 16.47
N ALA A 70 -7.38 6.21 16.97
CA ALA A 70 -7.18 4.78 17.20
C ALA A 70 -7.95 4.00 16.12
N PRO A 71 -7.31 3.59 15.01
CA PRO A 71 -7.98 2.87 13.95
C PRO A 71 -8.43 1.49 14.44
N ASP A 72 -9.57 1.04 13.93
CA ASP A 72 -10.00 -0.33 14.11
C ASP A 72 -9.21 -1.26 13.18
N LEU A 73 -8.40 -2.12 13.79
CA LEU A 73 -7.54 -3.09 13.13
C LEU A 73 -8.09 -4.51 13.20
N SER A 74 -9.29 -4.73 13.77
CA SER A 74 -9.84 -6.08 13.99
C SER A 74 -10.07 -6.86 12.70
N ASP A 75 -10.25 -6.16 11.58
CA ASP A 75 -10.47 -6.76 10.27
C ASP A 75 -9.17 -7.13 9.55
N LEU A 76 -8.01 -6.79 10.12
CA LEU A 76 -6.72 -7.15 9.55
C LEU A 76 -6.31 -8.56 9.96
N MET A 77 -5.55 -9.21 9.07
CA MET A 77 -4.95 -10.50 9.34
C MET A 77 -3.56 -10.30 9.95
N ASP A 78 -3.22 -11.11 10.95
CA ASP A 78 -1.83 -11.30 11.35
C ASP A 78 -1.08 -12.15 10.31
N ALA A 79 0.22 -12.35 10.55
CA ALA A 79 1.09 -13.07 9.62
C ALA A 79 0.63 -14.53 9.40
N ASP A 80 0.29 -15.26 10.46
CA ASP A 80 -0.10 -16.67 10.40
C ASP A 80 -1.44 -16.84 9.66
N ALA A 81 -2.41 -15.97 9.95
CA ALA A 81 -3.70 -15.95 9.26
C ALA A 81 -3.54 -15.62 7.77
N TYR A 82 -2.67 -14.67 7.43
CA TYR A 82 -2.43 -14.30 6.02
C TYR A 82 -1.72 -15.41 5.24
N ILE A 83 -0.76 -16.12 5.85
CA ILE A 83 -0.10 -17.30 5.24
C ILE A 83 -1.14 -18.37 4.93
N ALA A 84 -1.95 -18.75 5.92
CA ALA A 84 -3.01 -19.75 5.73
C ALA A 84 -4.00 -19.33 4.64
N TYR A 85 -4.31 -18.04 4.54
CA TYR A 85 -5.20 -17.53 3.50
C TYR A 85 -4.61 -17.67 2.08
N CYS A 86 -3.31 -17.43 1.92
CA CYS A 86 -2.63 -17.54 0.63
C CYS A 86 -2.48 -19.00 0.16
N GLU A 87 -2.29 -19.94 1.08
CA GLU A 87 -2.18 -21.38 0.76
C GLU A 87 -3.51 -21.99 0.28
N ASN A 88 -4.64 -21.38 0.62
CA ASN A 88 -5.98 -21.88 0.32
C ASN A 88 -6.69 -21.13 -0.83
N ARG A 89 -5.95 -20.34 -1.62
CA ARG A 89 -6.47 -19.49 -2.69
C ARG A 89 -6.23 -20.03 -4.09
#